data_AF-A0A8I6Z2G2-F1
#
_entry.id   AF-A0A8I6Z2G2-F1
#
_cell.length_a   1.000
_cell.length_b   1.000
_cell.length_c   1.000
_cell.angle_alpha   90.00
_cell.angle_beta   90.00
_cell.angle_gamma   90.00
#
_symmetry.space_group_name_H-M   'P 1'
#
loop_
_entity.id
_entity.type
_entity.pdbx_description
1 polymer ?
#
loop_
_entity_poly.entity_id
_entity_poly.type
_entity_poly.pdbx_seq_one_letter_code
_entity_poly.pdbx_strand_id
1 'polypeptide(L)'
;MNSTTLKSLDHYDLEESCTKFASSFFSSCSSDVDLNDLISELTVMQSTLPDRAMSAMEIFESVQKAYCYPNISIAYRILFTMHVTVVSAKRSFSKLKLLKNYLRSTM
;
A
#
# COMPACT_ATOMS: atom_id res chain seq x y z
N MET A 1 -5.63 4.23 0.94
CA MET A 1 -6.36 4.67 -0.26
C MET A 1 -7.68 3.94 -0.34
N ASN A 2 -8.74 4.67 -0.65
CA ASN A 2 -10.12 4.23 -0.77
C ASN A 2 -10.46 4.12 -2.27
N SER A 3 -11.39 3.24 -2.64
CA SER A 3 -11.73 2.99 -4.06
C SER A 3 -12.16 4.25 -4.82
N THR A 4 -12.74 5.23 -4.12
CA THR A 4 -13.17 6.51 -4.70
C THR A 4 -11.96 7.37 -5.09
N THR A 5 -10.94 7.47 -4.23
CA THR A 5 -9.70 8.19 -4.52
C THR A 5 -8.88 7.54 -5.64
N LEU A 6 -8.99 6.22 -5.79
CA LEU A 6 -8.27 5.48 -6.82
C LEU A 6 -8.96 5.58 -8.19
N LYS A 7 -10.29 5.74 -8.22
CA LYS A 7 -11.09 5.97 -9.43
C LYS A 7 -11.08 7.41 -9.93
N SER A 8 -10.96 8.39 -9.04
CA SER A 8 -10.92 9.80 -9.41
C SER A 8 -9.53 10.27 -9.82
N LEU A 9 -8.55 9.38 -9.85
CA LEU A 9 -7.15 9.73 -10.10
C LEU A 9 -6.92 9.80 -11.60
N ASP A 10 -6.49 10.94 -12.09
CA ASP A 10 -6.15 11.12 -13.50
C ASP A 10 -4.91 10.29 -13.87
N HIS A 11 -4.76 9.98 -15.16
CA HIS A 11 -3.65 9.16 -15.65
C HIS A 11 -2.28 9.74 -15.26
N TYR A 12 -2.14 11.08 -15.31
CA TYR A 12 -0.93 11.79 -14.89
C TYR A 12 -0.63 11.60 -13.39
N ASP A 13 -1.63 11.79 -12.53
CA ASP A 13 -1.48 11.63 -11.08
C ASP A 13 -1.18 10.18 -10.69
N LEU A 14 -1.73 9.22 -11.45
CA LEU A 14 -1.46 7.79 -11.30
C LEU A 14 0.00 7.48 -11.65
N GLU A 15 0.47 7.95 -12.80
CA GLU A 15 1.86 7.77 -13.24
C GLU A 15 2.85 8.42 -12.26
N GLU A 16 2.56 9.64 -11.81
CA GLU A 16 3.38 10.33 -10.81
C GLU A 16 3.42 9.55 -9.49
N SER A 17 2.27 9.04 -9.03
CA SER A 17 2.17 8.23 -7.81
C SER A 17 2.95 6.92 -7.94
N CYS A 18 2.85 6.24 -9.09
CA CYS A 18 3.59 5.02 -9.37
C CYS A 18 5.10 5.28 -9.45
N THR A 19 5.51 6.41 -10.02
CA THR A 19 6.93 6.82 -10.11
C THR A 19 7.51 7.14 -8.73
N LYS A 20 6.75 7.84 -7.87
CA LYS A 20 7.11 8.08 -6.46
C LYS A 20 7.23 6.77 -5.67
N PHE A 21 6.30 5.84 -5.90
CA PHE A 21 6.38 4.51 -5.31
C PHE A 21 7.64 3.78 -5.79
N ALA A 22 7.85 3.69 -7.10
CA ALA A 22 8.98 2.98 -7.65
C ALA A 22 10.33 3.56 -7.18
N SER A 23 10.48 4.89 -7.18
CA SER A 23 11.70 5.55 -6.68
C SER A 23 11.93 5.36 -5.18
N SER A 24 10.88 5.25 -4.36
CA SER A 24 11.00 5.03 -2.91
C SER A 24 11.31 3.58 -2.54
N PHE A 25 10.84 2.61 -3.34
CA PHE A 25 10.94 1.18 -3.00
C PHE A 25 11.97 0.43 -3.84
N PHE A 26 12.28 0.90 -5.05
CA PHE A 26 13.25 0.28 -5.95
C PHE A 26 14.43 1.22 -6.20
N SER A 27 15.46 1.10 -5.36
CA SER A 27 16.73 1.79 -5.57
C SER A 27 17.61 0.99 -6.55
N SER A 28 17.66 1.43 -7.82
CA SER A 28 18.77 1.18 -8.77
C SER A 28 19.16 -0.27 -9.15
N CYS A 29 18.44 -1.31 -8.73
CA CYS A 29 18.68 -2.69 -9.19
C CYS A 29 17.36 -3.41 -9.41
N SER A 30 17.26 -4.10 -10.56
CA SER A 30 16.16 -4.98 -11.02
C SER A 30 14.95 -4.99 -10.10
N SER A 31 14.01 -4.07 -10.34
CA SER A 31 12.80 -3.99 -9.55
C SER A 31 11.99 -5.27 -9.74
N ASP A 32 11.54 -5.89 -8.64
CA ASP A 32 10.60 -7.03 -8.67
C ASP A 32 9.26 -6.68 -9.33
N VAL A 33 9.03 -5.40 -9.58
CA VAL A 33 7.84 -4.82 -10.18
C VAL A 33 8.28 -3.90 -11.31
N ASP A 34 7.80 -4.16 -12.52
CA ASP A 34 7.98 -3.24 -13.65
C ASP A 34 7.02 -2.06 -13.52
N LEU A 35 7.53 -0.83 -13.69
CA LEU A 35 6.74 0.39 -13.52
C LEU A 35 5.64 0.51 -14.59
N ASN A 36 5.95 0.18 -15.84
CA ASN A 36 4.99 0.29 -16.94
C ASN A 36 3.91 -0.79 -16.84
N ASP A 37 4.28 -2.01 -16.45
CA ASP A 37 3.32 -3.08 -16.20
C ASP A 37 2.43 -2.74 -15.00
N LEU A 38 3.00 -2.17 -13.93
CA LEU A 38 2.22 -1.71 -12.77
C LEU A 38 1.20 -0.64 -13.16
N ILE A 39 1.58 0.36 -13.96
CA ILE A 39 0.69 1.41 -14.44
C ILE A 39 -0.40 0.83 -15.34
N SER A 40 -0.02 -0.09 -16.24
CA SER A 40 -0.95 -0.73 -17.18
C SER A 40 -1.98 -1.60 -16.44
N GLU A 41 -1.53 -2.44 -15.51
CA GLU A 41 -2.40 -3.23 -14.66
C GLU A 41 -3.33 -2.33 -13.84
N LEU A 42 -2.83 -1.24 -13.26
CA LEU A 42 -3.64 -0.33 -12.43
C LEU A 42 -4.73 0.36 -13.25
N THR A 43 -4.42 0.74 -14.49
CA THR A 43 -5.40 1.34 -15.41
C THR A 43 -6.51 0.35 -15.76
N VAL A 44 -6.17 -0.92 -16.00
CA VAL A 44 -7.15 -1.98 -16.24
C VAL A 44 -7.97 -2.28 -14.97
N MET A 45 -7.33 -2.29 -13.80
CA MET A 45 -8.03 -2.49 -12.53
C MET A 45 -9.00 -1.33 -12.23
N GLN A 46 -8.61 -0.08 -12.48
CA GLN A 46 -9.45 1.11 -12.30
C GLN A 46 -10.77 1.00 -13.09
N SER A 47 -10.69 0.54 -14.35
CA SER A 47 -11.88 0.37 -15.19
C SER A 47 -12.73 -0.84 -14.80
N THR A 48 -12.15 -1.85 -14.15
CA THR A 48 -12.85 -3.07 -13.70
C THR A 48 -13.46 -2.93 -12.30
N LEU A 49 -13.04 -1.93 -11.51
CA LEU A 49 -13.56 -1.71 -10.17
C LEU A 49 -15.05 -1.30 -10.21
N PRO A 50 -15.92 -1.85 -9.35
CA PRO A 50 -17.32 -1.44 -9.25
C PRO A 50 -17.45 -0.04 -8.63
N ASP A 51 -18.56 0.67 -8.90
CA ASP A 51 -18.81 2.05 -8.41
C ASP A 51 -19.11 2.16 -6.91
N ARG A 52 -18.99 1.06 -6.17
CA ARG A 52 -19.11 1.06 -4.71
C ARG A 52 -17.80 1.50 -4.06
N ALA A 53 -17.91 2.18 -2.92
CA ALA A 53 -16.76 2.42 -2.08
C ALA A 53 -16.22 1.10 -1.52
N MET A 54 -14.96 0.77 -1.85
CA MET A 54 -14.21 -0.33 -1.24
C MET A 54 -13.02 0.21 -0.44
N SER A 55 -12.71 -0.49 0.63
CA SER A 55 -11.49 -0.30 1.42
C SER A 55 -10.27 -0.82 0.67
N ALA A 56 -9.07 -0.37 1.06
CA ALA A 56 -7.81 -0.87 0.52
C ALA A 56 -7.67 -2.40 0.65
N MET A 57 -8.24 -2.97 1.73
CA MET A 57 -8.17 -4.39 2.00
C MET A 57 -9.09 -5.20 1.08
N GLU A 58 -10.31 -4.71 0.83
CA GLU A 58 -11.23 -5.35 -0.13
C GLU A 58 -10.72 -5.29 -1.58
N ILE A 59 -10.06 -4.18 -1.95
CA ILE A 59 -9.38 -4.06 -3.25
C ILE A 59 -8.26 -5.11 -3.34
N PHE A 60 -7.44 -5.26 -2.30
CA PHE A 60 -6.37 -6.24 -2.27
C PHE A 60 -6.86 -7.69 -2.33
N GLU A 61 -7.93 -8.03 -1.62
CA GLU A 61 -8.55 -9.36 -1.73
C GLU A 61 -9.07 -9.65 -3.14
N SER A 62 -9.62 -8.62 -3.81
CA SER A 62 -10.10 -8.75 -5.19
C SER A 62 -8.94 -8.99 -6.15
N VAL A 63 -7.84 -8.24 -6.01
CA VAL A 63 -6.61 -8.42 -6.78
C VAL A 63 -6.02 -9.81 -6.56
N GLN A 64 -5.97 -10.27 -5.31
CA GLN A 64 -5.43 -11.59 -4.96
C GLN A 64 -6.26 -12.72 -5.58
N LYS A 65 -7.59 -12.59 -5.61
CA LYS A 65 -8.49 -13.58 -6.22
C LYS A 65 -8.43 -13.58 -7.75
N ALA A 66 -8.18 -12.43 -8.36
CA ALA A 66 -8.22 -12.29 -9.81
C ALA A 66 -6.99 -12.89 -10.50
N TYR A 67 -5.85 -13.05 -9.80
CA TYR A 67 -4.56 -13.57 -10.30
C TYR A 67 -4.00 -12.89 -11.56
N CYS A 68 -4.69 -11.88 -12.11
CA CYS A 68 -4.37 -11.19 -13.37
C CYS A 68 -3.56 -9.91 -13.18
N TYR A 69 -3.26 -9.52 -11.94
CA TYR A 69 -2.49 -8.31 -11.63
C TYR A 69 -1.31 -8.63 -10.71
N PRO A 70 -0.27 -9.33 -11.21
CA PRO A 70 0.87 -9.75 -10.41
C PRO A 70 1.66 -8.55 -9.83
N ASN A 71 1.85 -7.48 -10.60
CA ASN A 71 2.59 -6.30 -10.16
C ASN A 71 1.83 -5.52 -9.08
N ILE A 72 0.52 -5.34 -9.27
CA ILE A 72 -0.36 -4.74 -8.24
C ILE A 72 -0.33 -5.56 -6.95
N SER A 73 -0.42 -6.89 -7.05
CA SER A 73 -0.40 -7.78 -5.89
C SER A 73 0.89 -7.61 -5.07
N ILE A 74 2.04 -7.54 -5.74
CA ILE A 74 3.34 -7.29 -5.09
C ILE A 74 3.37 -5.90 -4.45
N ALA A 75 2.95 -4.86 -5.16
CA ALA A 75 2.92 -3.49 -4.65
C ALA A 75 2.06 -3.36 -3.38
N TYR A 76 0.84 -3.91 -3.38
CA TYR A 76 -0.01 -3.91 -2.19
C TYR A 76 0.59 -4.73 -1.04
N ARG A 77 1.24 -5.87 -1.32
CA ARG A 77 1.93 -6.65 -0.27
C ARG A 77 3.05 -5.85 0.40
N ILE A 78 3.85 -5.11 -0.37
CA ILE A 78 4.89 -4.22 0.17
C ILE A 78 4.26 -3.14 1.04
N LEU A 79 3.23 -2.45 0.53
CA LEU A 79 2.52 -1.40 1.26
C LEU A 79 1.91 -1.89 2.58
N PHE A 80 1.20 -3.03 2.55
CA PHE A 80 0.59 -3.61 3.73
C PHE A 80 1.64 -4.09 4.73
N THR A 81 2.71 -4.73 4.27
CA THR A 81 3.79 -5.18 5.17
C THR A 81 4.45 -4.00 5.86
N MET A 82 4.71 -2.92 5.11
CA MET A 82 5.28 -1.70 5.67
C MET A 82 4.32 -1.05 6.67
N HIS A 83 3.03 -0.94 6.33
CA HIS A 83 2.02 -0.39 7.22
C HIS A 83 1.85 -1.22 8.50
N VAL A 84 1.78 -2.55 8.38
CA VAL A 84 1.70 -3.49 9.52
C VAL A 84 2.93 -3.34 10.41
N THR A 85 4.13 -3.23 9.84
CA THR A 85 5.38 -3.03 10.58
C THR A 85 5.37 -1.69 11.34
N VAL A 86 4.97 -0.60 10.68
CA VAL A 86 4.88 0.73 11.30
C VAL A 86 3.86 0.76 12.44
N VAL A 87 2.69 0.14 12.25
CA VAL A 87 1.65 0.04 13.27
C VAL A 87 2.12 -0.81 14.46
N SER A 88 2.76 -1.95 14.20
CA SER A 88 3.31 -2.82 15.24
C SER A 88 4.40 -2.11 16.05
N ALA A 89 5.31 -1.40 15.38
CA ALA A 89 6.34 -0.60 16.02
C ALA A 89 5.71 0.50 16.90
N LYS A 90 4.77 1.30 16.36
CA LYS A 90 4.06 2.35 17.12
C LYS A 90 3.37 1.79 18.37
N ARG A 91 2.68 0.66 18.25
CA ARG A 91 2.03 -0.01 19.39
C ARG A 91 3.04 -0.47 20.43
N SER A 92 4.18 -1.01 19.99
CA SER A 92 5.26 -1.47 20.87
C SER A 92 5.94 -0.31 21.61
N PHE A 93 6.19 0.81 20.92
CA PHE A 93 6.71 2.04 21.54
C PHE A 93 5.74 2.65 22.56
N SER A 94 4.43 2.63 22.27
CA SER A 94 3.40 3.07 23.22
C SER A 94 3.44 2.25 24.52
N LYS A 95 3.55 0.91 24.41
CA LYS A 95 3.72 0.03 25.57
C LYS A 95 5.00 0.30 26.35
N LEU A 96 6.13 0.49 25.64
CA LEU A 96 7.41 0.81 26.28
C LEU A 96 7.33 2.13 27.05
N LYS A 97 6.64 3.14 26.50
CA LYS A 97 6.41 4.42 27.17
C LYS A 97 5.58 4.25 28.45
N LEU A 98 4.52 3.44 28.41
CA LEU A 98 3.69 3.15 29.59
C LEU A 98 4.53 2.47 30.70
N LEU A 99 5.34 1.47 30.33
CA LEU A 99 6.20 0.74 31.27
C LEU A 99 7.27 1.65 31.90
N LYS A 100 7.89 2.52 31.10
CA LYS A 100 8.84 3.54 31.60
C LYS A 100 8.18 4.51 32.58
N ASN A 101 6.96 4.98 32.28
CA ASN A 101 6.21 5.86 33.18
C ASN A 101 5.84 5.15 34.49
N TYR A 102 5.38 3.90 34.43
CA TYR A 102 5.05 3.11 35.62
C TYR A 102 6.25 2.96 36.56
N LEU A 103 7.42 2.59 36.04
CA LEU A 103 8.65 2.46 36.84
C LEU A 103 9.07 3.78 37.49
N ARG A 104 8.88 4.92 36.81
CA ARG A 104 9.23 6.24 37.34
C ARG A 104 8.25 6.73 38.41
N SER A 105 6.98 6.29 38.36
CA SER A 105 5.94 6.68 39.30
C SER A 105 5.86 5.79 40.55
N THR A 106 6.61 4.67 40.59
CA THR A 106 6.64 3.74 41.73
C THR A 106 7.83 3.99 42.67
N MET A 107 8.51 5.15 42.54
CA MET A 107 9.44 5.68 43.54
C MET A 107 8.75 6.72 44.42
#